data_AF-A0A8I0HAN5-F1
#
_entry.id   AF-A0A8I0HAN5-F1
#
_cell.length_a   1.000
_cell.length_b   1.000
_cell.length_c   1.000
_cell.angle_alpha   90.00
_cell.angle_beta   90.00
_cell.angle_gamma   90.00
#
_symmetry.space_group_name_H-M   'P 1'
#
loop_
_entity.id
_entity.type
_entity.pdbx_description
1 polymer ?
#
loop_
_entity_poly.entity_id
_entity_poly.type
_entity_poly.pdbx_seq_one_letter_code
_entity_poly.pdbx_strand_id
1 'polypeptide(L)'
;LEMIGLVAEVQELKANPKNRAVGTVIEAELDKSRGPSASLLVQNGTLNVGDAIVVGNTYGRIRAMVNDLGQRIKTAGPSTPVEITGINDVPQAGDRFV
;
A
#
# COMPACT_ATOMS: atom_id res chain seq x y z
N LEU A 1 11.57 18.20 14.36
CA LEU A 1 10.23 17.55 14.20
C LEU A 1 9.10 18.57 14.27
N GLU A 2 9.17 19.58 15.15
CA GLU A 2 8.14 20.63 15.29
C GLU A 2 7.77 21.35 13.98
N MET A 3 8.76 21.70 13.15
CA MET A 3 8.50 22.33 11.85
C MET A 3 7.67 21.45 10.90
N ILE A 4 7.89 20.13 10.89
CA ILE A 4 7.14 19.19 10.04
C ILE A 4 5.70 19.09 10.52
N GLY A 5 5.49 18.99 11.83
CA GLY A 5 4.15 18.98 12.43
C GLY A 5 3.38 20.27 12.14
N LEU A 6 4.02 21.42 12.33
CA LEU A 6 3.41 22.72 12.04
C LEU A 6 2.98 22.84 10.57
N VAL A 7 3.85 22.45 9.64
CA VAL A 7 3.50 22.47 8.21
C VAL A 7 2.36 21.50 7.92
N ALA A 8 2.37 20.29 8.49
CA ALA A 8 1.31 19.31 8.27
C ALA A 8 -0.06 19.81 8.78
N GLU A 9 -0.10 20.48 9.92
CA GLU A 9 -1.31 21.11 10.47
C GLU A 9 -1.81 22.26 9.56
N VAL A 10 -0.90 23.16 9.15
CA VAL A 10 -1.24 24.28 8.26
C VAL A 10 -1.74 23.82 6.89
N GLN A 11 -1.22 22.70 6.37
CA GLN A 11 -1.63 22.14 5.08
C GLN A 11 -2.96 21.36 5.14
N GLU A 12 -3.52 21.12 6.33
CA GLU A 12 -4.78 20.38 6.53
C GLU A 12 -4.85 19.06 5.73
N LEU A 13 -3.81 18.23 5.79
CA LEU A 13 -3.76 16.97 5.06
C LEU A 13 -4.97 16.07 5.40
N LYS A 14 -5.71 15.64 4.38
CA LYS A 14 -6.96 14.88 4.51
C LYS A 14 -6.90 13.56 3.75
N ALA A 15 -7.46 12.52 4.35
CA ALA A 15 -7.75 11.24 3.71
C ALA A 15 -9.07 10.68 4.24
N ASN A 16 -9.77 9.91 3.40
CA ASN A 16 -11.00 9.23 3.74
C ASN A 16 -10.77 7.71 3.80
N PRO A 17 -10.68 7.12 5.01
CA PRO A 17 -10.45 5.68 5.16
C PRO A 17 -11.63 4.81 4.68
N LYS A 18 -12.81 5.38 4.48
CA LYS A 18 -14.01 4.64 4.02
C LYS A 18 -14.03 4.40 2.51
N ASN A 19 -13.15 5.06 1.76
CA ASN A 19 -13.04 4.89 0.33
C ASN A 19 -12.25 3.62 -0.02
N ARG A 20 -12.32 3.22 -1.30
CA ARG A 20 -11.39 2.22 -1.84
C ARG A 20 -9.96 2.71 -1.72
N ALA A 21 -9.07 1.77 -1.40
CA ALA A 21 -7.65 2.04 -1.26
C ALA A 21 -7.08 2.54 -2.58
N VAL A 22 -6.35 3.64 -2.53
CA VAL A 22 -5.53 4.11 -3.63
C VAL A 22 -4.17 4.52 -3.09
N GLY A 23 -3.13 4.35 -3.90
CA GLY A 23 -1.79 4.67 -3.46
C GLY A 23 -0.76 4.42 -4.54
N THR A 24 0.49 4.28 -4.11
CA THR A 24 1.65 4.17 -5.00
C THR A 24 2.55 3.03 -4.55
N VAL A 25 3.15 2.33 -5.51
CA VAL A 25 4.21 1.35 -5.30
C VAL A 25 5.51 2.07 -4.95
N ILE A 26 6.11 1.70 -3.83
CA ILE A 26 7.42 2.20 -3.42
C ILE A 26 8.52 1.33 -4.03
N GLU A 27 8.37 0.02 -3.89
CA GLU A 27 9.28 -1.00 -4.40
C GLU A 27 8.52 -2.29 -4.65
N ALA A 28 9.07 -3.15 -5.52
CA ALA A 28 8.49 -4.44 -5.83
C ALA A 28 9.58 -5.43 -6.20
N GLU A 29 9.38 -6.69 -5.82
CA GLU A 29 10.35 -7.75 -6.08
C GLU A 29 9.65 -9.10 -6.29
N LEU A 30 10.41 -10.07 -6.81
CA LEU A 30 9.98 -11.46 -6.91
C LEU A 30 10.61 -12.26 -5.78
N ASP A 31 9.86 -12.48 -4.70
CA ASP A 31 10.28 -13.38 -3.62
C ASP A 31 10.16 -14.84 -4.09
N LYS A 32 11.26 -15.59 -3.97
CA LYS A 32 11.33 -17.00 -4.42
C LYS A 32 10.33 -17.93 -3.73
N SER A 33 9.91 -17.60 -2.52
CA SER A 33 9.03 -18.40 -1.67
C SER A 33 7.59 -17.90 -1.65
N ARG A 34 7.38 -16.59 -1.83
CA ARG A 34 6.07 -15.93 -1.68
C ARG A 34 5.47 -15.47 -3.02
N GLY A 35 6.24 -15.50 -4.10
CA GLY A 35 5.85 -14.96 -5.40
C GLY A 35 6.04 -13.44 -5.47
N PRO A 36 5.39 -12.76 -6.43
CA PRO A 36 5.47 -11.31 -6.56
C PRO A 36 5.00 -10.60 -5.29
N SER A 37 5.85 -9.68 -4.79
CA SER A 37 5.57 -8.81 -3.66
C SER A 37 5.75 -7.34 -4.05
N ALA A 38 5.04 -6.46 -3.35
CA ALA A 38 5.19 -5.02 -3.53
C ALA A 38 4.98 -4.29 -2.20
N SER A 39 5.85 -3.32 -1.92
CA SER A 39 5.68 -2.36 -0.84
C SER A 39 4.87 -1.17 -1.37
N LEU A 40 3.74 -0.92 -0.75
CA LEU A 40 2.77 0.09 -1.15
C LEU A 40 2.66 1.17 -0.08
N LEU A 41 2.46 2.42 -0.50
CA LEU A 41 2.00 3.49 0.39
C LEU A 41 0.53 3.78 0.10
N VAL A 42 -0.34 3.49 1.07
CA VAL A 42 -1.77 3.83 0.98
C VAL A 42 -1.92 5.34 1.14
N GLN A 43 -2.44 6.03 0.13
CA GLN A 43 -2.62 7.49 0.17
C GLN A 43 -4.05 7.87 0.58
N ASN A 44 -5.04 7.05 0.24
CA ASN A 44 -6.43 7.25 0.60
C ASN A 44 -7.17 5.91 0.64
N GLY A 45 -8.31 5.83 1.36
CA GLY A 45 -9.04 4.59 1.54
C GLY A 45 -8.37 3.60 2.50
N THR A 46 -8.92 2.38 2.57
CA THR A 46 -8.38 1.30 3.40
C THR A 46 -8.20 0.04 2.56
N LEU A 47 -7.01 -0.55 2.62
CA LEU A 47 -6.66 -1.79 1.94
C LEU A 47 -6.86 -2.97 2.88
N ASN A 48 -7.44 -4.07 2.41
CA ASN A 48 -7.69 -5.26 3.22
C ASN A 48 -7.14 -6.53 2.56
N VAL A 49 -6.80 -7.51 3.38
CA VAL A 49 -6.50 -8.86 2.89
C VAL A 49 -7.75 -9.43 2.22
N GLY A 50 -7.59 -9.97 1.01
CA GLY A 50 -8.66 -10.50 0.19
C GLY A 50 -9.20 -9.51 -0.86
N ASP A 51 -8.84 -8.22 -0.78
CA ASP A 51 -9.22 -7.24 -1.78
C ASP A 51 -8.59 -7.58 -3.15
N ALA A 52 -9.35 -7.37 -4.21
CA ALA A 52 -8.80 -7.35 -5.56
C ALA A 52 -8.10 -6.02 -5.79
N ILE A 53 -6.94 -6.04 -6.44
CA ILE A 53 -6.10 -4.86 -6.64
C ILE A 53 -5.58 -4.83 -8.08
N VAL A 54 -5.56 -3.64 -8.66
CA VAL A 54 -4.86 -3.36 -9.93
C VAL A 54 -3.69 -2.45 -9.62
N VAL A 55 -2.48 -2.83 -10.05
CA VAL A 55 -1.24 -2.09 -9.79
C VAL A 55 -0.51 -1.92 -11.12
N GLY A 56 -0.43 -0.69 -11.63
CA GLY A 56 0.15 -0.44 -12.96
C GLY A 56 -0.50 -1.33 -14.03
N ASN A 57 0.31 -2.19 -14.65
CA ASN A 57 -0.13 -3.13 -15.70
C ASN A 57 -0.39 -4.56 -15.20
N THR A 58 -0.35 -4.79 -13.88
CA THR A 58 -0.65 -6.09 -13.25
C THR A 58 -1.86 -6.00 -12.33
N TYR A 59 -2.35 -7.15 -11.90
CA TYR A 59 -3.49 -7.27 -11.01
C TYR A 59 -3.39 -8.53 -10.16
N GLY A 60 -4.24 -8.63 -9.15
CA GLY A 60 -4.36 -9.85 -8.37
C GLY A 60 -5.32 -9.70 -7.20
N ARG A 61 -5.13 -10.56 -6.20
CA ARG A 61 -5.89 -10.54 -4.95
C ARG A 61 -4.93 -10.60 -3.79
N ILE A 62 -5.07 -9.67 -2.85
CA ILE A 62 -4.18 -9.57 -1.70
C ILE A 62 -4.31 -10.83 -0.85
N ARG A 63 -3.22 -11.58 -0.75
CA ARG A 63 -3.15 -12.83 0.03
C ARG A 63 -2.66 -12.59 1.45
N ALA A 64 -1.69 -11.69 1.61
CA ALA A 64 -1.13 -11.32 2.89
C ALA A 64 -0.66 -9.86 2.84
N MET A 65 -0.67 -9.23 4.01
CA MET A 65 -0.12 -7.90 4.23
C MET A 65 0.78 -7.89 5.46
N VAL A 66 1.88 -7.16 5.39
CA VAL A 66 2.86 -6.98 6.46
C VAL A 66 3.16 -5.48 6.59
N ASN A 67 3.18 -4.95 7.82
CA ASN A 67 3.56 -3.56 8.07
C ASN A 67 5.09 -3.38 8.11
N ASP A 68 5.53 -2.13 8.25
CA ASP A 68 6.93 -1.72 8.37
C ASP A 68 7.66 -2.32 9.59
N LEU A 69 6.92 -2.84 10.57
CA LEU A 69 7.46 -3.54 11.75
C LEU A 69 7.58 -5.06 11.54
N GLY A 70 7.31 -5.57 10.33
CA GLY A 70 7.32 -6.99 10.02
C GLY A 70 6.12 -7.77 10.58
N GLN A 71 5.09 -7.09 11.07
CA GLN A 71 3.91 -7.71 11.65
C GLN A 71 2.83 -7.93 10.60
N ARG A 72 2.20 -9.11 10.64
CA ARG A 72 1.05 -9.39 9.78
C ARG A 72 -0.16 -8.56 10.18
N ILE A 73 -0.72 -7.84 9.22
CA ILE A 73 -1.91 -7.00 9.41
C ILE A 73 -3.03 -7.43 8.46
N LYS A 74 -4.28 -7.13 8.83
CA LYS A 74 -5.46 -7.42 7.98
C LYS A 74 -5.95 -6.20 7.21
N THR A 75 -5.62 -5.00 7.69
CA THR A 75 -6.14 -3.71 7.24
C THR A 75 -5.00 -2.70 7.25
N ALA A 76 -4.85 -1.93 6.18
CA ALA A 76 -3.92 -0.80 6.09
C ALA A 76 -4.69 0.46 5.69
N GLY A 77 -4.72 1.45 6.59
CA GLY A 77 -5.41 2.73 6.36
C GLY A 77 -4.53 3.72 5.61
N PRO A 78 -5.03 4.96 5.38
CA PRO A 78 -4.25 6.01 4.75
C PRO A 78 -2.93 6.29 5.48
N SER A 79 -1.92 6.70 4.73
CA SER A 79 -0.55 6.97 5.18
C SER A 79 0.20 5.77 5.76
N THR A 80 -0.33 4.55 5.61
CA THR A 80 0.32 3.32 6.11
C THR A 80 1.16 2.69 4.98
N PRO A 81 2.46 2.47 5.17
CA PRO A 81 3.25 1.61 4.30
C PRO A 81 2.90 0.14 4.56
N VAL A 82 2.72 -0.65 3.51
CA VAL A 82 2.34 -2.06 3.61
C VAL A 82 2.98 -2.88 2.50
N GLU A 83 3.62 -3.97 2.87
CA GLU A 83 4.08 -4.99 1.92
C GLU A 83 2.92 -5.97 1.64
N ILE A 84 2.62 -6.19 0.37
CA ILE A 84 1.56 -7.10 -0.08
C ILE A 84 2.13 -8.26 -0.90
N THR A 85 1.39 -9.37 -0.92
CA THR A 85 1.60 -10.48 -1.87
C THR A 85 0.27 -10.92 -2.50
N GLY A 86 0.35 -11.69 -3.60
CA GLY A 86 -0.83 -12.22 -4.30
C GLY A 86 -1.19 -11.49 -5.59
N ILE A 87 -0.29 -10.65 -6.09
CA ILE A 87 -0.32 -10.08 -7.44
C ILE A 87 0.31 -11.04 -8.44
N ASN A 88 -0.13 -11.00 -9.70
CA ASN A 88 0.25 -11.99 -10.71
C ASN A 88 1.65 -11.76 -11.30
N ASP A 89 2.14 -10.52 -11.24
CA ASP A 89 3.45 -10.11 -11.75
C ASP A 89 4.03 -8.97 -10.90
N VAL A 90 5.32 -8.67 -11.04
CA VAL A 90 6.01 -7.63 -10.28
C VAL A 90 5.71 -6.25 -10.89
N PRO A 91 5.04 -5.33 -10.18
CA PRO A 91 4.77 -3.98 -10.67
C PRO A 91 6.03 -3.10 -10.67
N GLN A 92 5.96 -1.91 -11.26
CA GLN A 92 7.08 -0.97 -11.24
C GLN A 92 6.98 0.01 -10.07
N ALA A 93 8.14 0.42 -9.55
CA ALA A 93 8.20 1.50 -8.57
C ALA A 93 7.59 2.79 -9.16
N GLY A 94 6.71 3.44 -8.39
CA GLY A 94 5.95 4.60 -8.84
C GLY A 94 4.61 4.28 -9.51
N ASP A 95 4.30 3.00 -9.79
CA ASP A 95 2.98 2.62 -10.28
C ASP A 95 1.90 2.96 -9.26
N ARG A 96 0.74 3.39 -9.76
CA ARG A 96 -0.44 3.62 -8.91
C ARG A 96 -1.23 2.34 -8.77
N PHE A 97 -1.86 2.17 -7.61
CA PHE A 97 -2.82 1.09 -7.39
C PHE A 97 -4.20 1.61 -7.00
N VAL A 98 -5.21 0.81 -7.34
CA VAL A 98 -6.64 1.02 -7.07
C VAL A 98 -7.37 -0.29 -6.79
#